data_AF-A0A8T5RWJ5-F1
#
_entry.id   AF-A0A8T5RWJ5-F1
#
_cell.length_a   1.000
_cell.length_b   1.000
_cell.length_c   1.000
_cell.angle_alpha   90.00
_cell.angle_beta   90.00
_cell.angle_gamma   90.00
#
_symmetry.space_group_name_H-M   'P 1'
#
loop_
_entity.id
_entity.type
_entity.pdbx_description
1 polymer ?
#
loop_
_entity_poly.entity_id
_entity_poly.type
_entity_poly.pdbx_seq_one_letter_code
_entity_poly.pdbx_strand_id
1 'polypeptide(L)'
;MSIKGKKESASRFGGSILILISIVLELCLGLMILTNLLLNLTLILIIVPAFMFSILLKVEQDFIVKNVTKFLILLLLEIILLSIVILAFYSGVLTIKFYVVSSSNLLLIICWHTSLSLYKNKKIIFFISGIGYFIVNILIWLNSILFPYLYITNLLLKLMVLLGIFLIIIAELIMKKKGWLKYL
;
A
#
# COMPACT_ATOMS: atom_id res chain seq x y z
N MET A 1 -7.14 -12.02 -23.51
CA MET A 1 -8.10 -10.90 -23.49
C MET A 1 -8.66 -10.71 -24.88
N SER A 2 -9.98 -10.64 -25.05
CA SER A 2 -10.58 -10.25 -26.32
C SER A 2 -10.12 -8.84 -26.70
N ILE A 3 -9.85 -8.60 -27.99
CA ILE A 3 -9.37 -7.31 -28.52
C ILE A 3 -10.25 -6.13 -28.06
N LYS A 4 -11.54 -6.41 -27.78
CA LYS A 4 -12.56 -5.44 -27.40
C LYS A 4 -12.31 -4.77 -26.03
N GLY A 5 -11.62 -5.41 -25.08
CA GLY A 5 -11.38 -4.88 -23.72
C GLY A 5 -9.96 -4.37 -23.44
N LYS A 6 -9.11 -4.22 -24.47
CA LYS A 6 -7.69 -3.88 -24.32
C LYS A 6 -7.47 -2.48 -23.73
N LYS A 7 -8.34 -1.52 -24.06
CA LYS A 7 -8.23 -0.12 -23.59
C LYS A 7 -8.57 0.00 -22.10
N GLU A 8 -9.66 -0.63 -21.67
CA GLU A 8 -10.11 -0.59 -20.28
C GLU A 8 -9.18 -1.40 -19.37
N SER A 9 -8.67 -2.54 -19.84
CA SER A 9 -7.65 -3.29 -19.12
C SER A 9 -6.33 -2.51 -18.99
N ALA A 10 -5.91 -1.78 -20.03
CA ALA A 10 -4.76 -0.88 -19.95
C ALA A 10 -4.98 0.26 -18.94
N SER A 11 -6.17 0.84 -18.87
CA SER A 11 -6.52 1.86 -17.85
C SER A 11 -6.43 1.28 -16.43
N ARG A 12 -6.96 0.07 -16.23
CA ARG A 12 -6.86 -0.65 -14.95
C ARG A 12 -5.40 -0.90 -14.53
N PHE A 13 -4.56 -1.29 -15.48
CA PHE A 13 -3.14 -1.49 -15.26
C PHE A 13 -2.43 -0.16 -14.96
N GLY A 14 -2.73 0.91 -15.69
CA GLY A 14 -2.23 2.26 -15.43
C GLY A 14 -2.55 2.75 -14.02
N GLY A 15 -3.77 2.52 -13.54
CA GLY A 15 -4.13 2.83 -12.16
C GLY A 15 -3.31 2.05 -11.13
N SER A 16 -3.01 0.78 -11.39
CA SER A 16 -2.14 -0.02 -10.51
C SER A 16 -0.68 0.45 -10.51
N ILE A 17 -0.17 0.96 -11.65
CA ILE A 17 1.17 1.53 -11.75
C ILE A 17 1.24 2.85 -10.98
N LEU A 18 0.21 3.70 -11.06
CA LEU A 18 0.16 4.94 -10.29
C LEU A 18 0.25 4.66 -8.79
N ILE A 19 -0.51 3.69 -8.28
CA ILE A 19 -0.42 3.28 -6.87
C ILE A 19 0.99 2.76 -6.55
N LEU A 20 1.62 1.99 -7.44
CA LEU A 20 3.00 1.50 -7.25
C LEU A 20 4.00 2.64 -7.09
N ILE A 21 3.93 3.64 -7.98
CA ILE A 21 4.80 4.82 -7.93
C ILE A 21 4.57 5.57 -6.61
N SER A 22 3.31 5.69 -6.17
CA SER A 22 3.00 6.28 -4.87
C SER A 22 3.63 5.53 -3.71
N ILE A 23 3.66 4.19 -3.71
CA ILE A 23 4.34 3.41 -2.65
C ILE A 23 5.81 3.78 -2.56
N VAL A 24 6.50 3.80 -3.70
CA VAL A 24 7.95 4.08 -3.74
C VAL A 24 8.24 5.49 -3.24
N LEU A 25 7.44 6.47 -3.66
CA LEU A 25 7.63 7.85 -3.23
C LEU A 25 7.25 8.06 -1.76
N GLU A 26 6.21 7.39 -1.26
CA GLU A 26 5.80 7.48 0.14
C GLU A 26 6.82 6.84 1.07
N LEU A 27 7.49 5.77 0.64
CA LEU A 27 8.68 5.23 1.32
C LEU A 27 9.79 6.27 1.43
N CYS A 28 10.14 6.95 0.32
CA CYS A 28 11.16 7.98 0.32
C CYS A 28 10.80 9.16 1.23
N LEU A 29 9.55 9.63 1.22
CA LEU A 29 9.09 10.72 2.09
C LEU A 29 8.94 10.29 3.54
N GLY A 30 8.54 9.04 3.81
CA GLY A 30 8.40 8.50 5.16
C GLY A 30 9.69 8.59 5.97
N LEU A 31 10.84 8.42 5.31
CA LEU A 31 12.17 8.60 5.90
C LEU A 31 12.44 10.04 6.35
N MET A 32 11.80 11.03 5.72
CA MET A 32 11.94 12.44 6.12
C MET A 32 10.99 12.82 7.27
N ILE A 33 9.90 12.07 7.48
CA ILE A 33 8.86 12.39 8.47
C ILE A 33 9.24 12.00 9.90
N LEU A 34 9.84 10.82 10.10
CA LEU A 34 10.11 10.29 11.44
C LEU A 34 11.30 10.94 12.14
N THR A 35 12.11 11.72 11.41
CA THR A 35 13.33 12.47 11.81
C THR A 35 14.43 11.69 12.55
N ASN A 36 14.11 10.55 13.14
CA ASN A 36 15.00 9.70 13.90
C ASN A 36 15.52 8.54 13.03
N LEU A 37 16.84 8.40 12.98
CA LEU A 37 17.52 7.40 12.16
C LEU A 37 17.13 5.96 12.53
N LEU A 38 16.97 5.64 13.82
CA LEU A 38 16.63 4.28 14.23
C LEU A 38 15.18 3.93 13.85
N LEU A 39 14.24 4.87 14.00
CA LEU A 39 12.86 4.69 13.53
C LEU A 39 12.82 4.50 12.01
N ASN A 40 13.59 5.29 11.26
CA ASN A 40 13.70 5.15 9.81
C ASN A 40 14.25 3.78 9.38
N LEU A 41 15.29 3.29 10.04
CA LEU A 41 15.84 1.95 9.78
C LEU A 41 14.80 0.86 10.09
N THR A 42 14.12 0.94 11.23
CA THR A 42 13.07 -0.03 11.57
C THR A 42 11.89 0.04 10.59
N LEU A 43 11.57 1.21 10.06
CA LEU A 43 10.52 1.38 9.05
C LEU A 43 10.89 0.69 7.73
N ILE A 44 12.14 0.83 7.28
CA ILE A 44 12.65 0.15 6.08
C ILE A 44 12.58 -1.37 6.28
N LEU A 45 13.02 -1.85 7.44
CA LEU A 45 13.01 -3.29 7.77
C LEU A 45 11.58 -3.86 7.83
N ILE A 46 10.56 -3.08 8.16
CA ILE A 46 9.17 -3.56 8.09
C ILE A 46 8.64 -3.52 6.66
N ILE A 47 8.79 -2.38 5.97
CA ILE A 47 8.04 -2.13 4.74
C ILE A 47 8.68 -2.80 3.53
N VAL A 48 10.02 -2.83 3.44
CA VAL A 48 10.70 -3.42 2.26
C VAL A 48 10.45 -4.92 2.15
N PRO A 49 10.60 -5.74 3.22
CA PRO A 49 10.25 -7.16 3.16
C PRO A 49 8.77 -7.39 2.82
N ALA A 50 7.86 -6.62 3.41
CA ALA A 50 6.44 -6.70 3.10
C ALA A 50 6.15 -6.38 1.62
N PHE A 51 6.80 -5.35 1.08
CA PHE A 51 6.65 -4.96 -0.32
C PHE A 51 7.22 -6.01 -1.27
N MET A 52 8.43 -6.52 -0.99
CA MET A 52 9.06 -7.59 -1.76
C MET A 52 8.17 -8.84 -1.77
N PHE A 53 7.68 -9.25 -0.61
CA PHE A 53 6.76 -10.38 -0.51
C PHE A 53 5.47 -10.15 -1.33
N SER A 54 4.92 -8.93 -1.32
CA SER A 54 3.74 -8.59 -2.12
C SER A 54 3.98 -8.70 -3.63
N ILE A 55 5.17 -8.33 -4.12
CA ILE A 55 5.58 -8.47 -5.52
C ILE A 55 5.69 -9.94 -5.87
N LEU A 56 6.39 -10.71 -5.04
CA LEU A 56 6.66 -12.12 -5.27
C LEU A 56 5.36 -12.95 -5.34
N LEU A 57 4.39 -12.64 -4.47
CA LEU A 57 3.05 -13.22 -4.54
C LEU A 57 2.29 -12.80 -5.80
N LYS A 58 2.44 -11.54 -6.24
CA LYS A 58 1.73 -11.01 -7.42
C LYS A 58 2.29 -11.55 -8.73
N VAL A 59 3.57 -11.92 -8.76
CA VAL A 59 4.25 -12.60 -9.88
C VAL A 59 4.02 -14.12 -9.83
N GLU A 60 3.29 -14.62 -8.82
CA GLU A 60 2.98 -16.05 -8.65
C GLU A 60 4.23 -16.95 -8.69
N GLN A 61 5.34 -16.52 -8.06
CA GLN A 61 6.53 -17.36 -8.03
C GLN A 61 6.24 -18.69 -7.31
N ASP A 62 6.38 -19.80 -8.03
CA ASP A 62 5.97 -21.15 -7.61
C ASP A 62 6.48 -21.55 -6.22
N PHE A 63 7.73 -21.20 -5.89
CA PHE A 63 8.33 -21.50 -4.58
C PHE A 63 7.62 -20.79 -3.43
N ILE A 64 7.19 -19.55 -3.65
CA ILE A 64 6.58 -18.69 -2.66
C ILE A 64 5.10 -19.03 -2.52
N VAL A 65 4.40 -19.28 -3.63
CA VAL A 65 3.01 -19.74 -3.63
C VAL A 65 2.84 -21.07 -2.88
N LYS A 66 3.82 -21.98 -2.96
CA LYS A 66 3.80 -23.24 -2.19
C LYS A 66 4.05 -23.04 -0.68
N ASN A 67 4.75 -21.98 -0.29
CA ASN A 67 5.18 -21.73 1.10
C ASN A 67 4.59 -20.44 1.70
N VAL A 68 3.48 -19.91 1.16
CA VAL A 68 2.92 -18.60 1.56
C VAL A 68 2.71 -18.51 3.08
N THR A 69 2.21 -19.56 3.70
CA THR A 69 1.96 -19.59 5.16
C THR A 69 3.24 -19.41 5.96
N LYS A 70 4.33 -20.05 5.56
CA LYS A 70 5.64 -19.93 6.23
C LYS A 70 6.20 -18.52 6.12
N PHE A 71 6.13 -17.93 4.92
CA PHE A 71 6.59 -16.56 4.71
C PHE A 71 5.73 -15.53 5.45
N LEU A 72 4.41 -15.73 5.52
CA LEU A 72 3.52 -14.89 6.33
C LEU A 72 3.86 -14.96 7.81
N ILE A 73 4.13 -16.16 8.35
CA ILE A 73 4.55 -16.32 9.74
C ILE A 73 5.88 -15.60 9.97
N LEU A 74 6.83 -15.72 9.05
CA LEU A 74 8.14 -15.06 9.16
C LEU A 74 8.01 -13.53 9.17
N LEU A 75 7.22 -12.96 8.25
CA LEU A 75 6.93 -11.52 8.24
C LEU A 75 6.22 -11.06 9.51
N LEU A 76 5.28 -11.85 10.04
CA LEU A 76 4.54 -11.50 11.24
C LEU A 76 5.47 -11.51 12.47
N LEU A 77 6.35 -12.51 12.58
CA LEU A 77 7.38 -12.56 13.62
C LEU A 77 8.33 -11.37 13.53
N GLU A 78 8.78 -11.01 12.33
CA GLU A 78 9.63 -9.84 12.09
C GLU A 78 8.95 -8.54 12.57
N ILE A 79 7.68 -8.33 12.20
CA ILE A 79 6.91 -7.15 12.62
C ILE A 79 6.76 -7.12 14.15
N ILE A 80 6.47 -8.25 14.80
CA ILE A 80 6.34 -8.33 16.26
C ILE A 80 7.67 -7.99 16.93
N LEU A 81 8.78 -8.59 16.50
CA LEU A 81 10.09 -8.34 17.09
C LEU A 81 10.49 -6.87 16.97
N LEU A 82 10.33 -6.27 15.79
CA LEU A 82 10.62 -4.85 15.58
C LEU A 82 9.70 -3.95 16.39
N SER A 83 8.43 -4.35 16.60
CA SER A 83 7.49 -3.60 17.44
C SER A 83 7.92 -3.57 18.91
N ILE A 84 8.47 -4.67 19.43
CA ILE A 84 9.00 -4.75 20.80
C ILE A 84 10.21 -3.83 20.96
N VAL A 85 11.13 -3.83 19.98
CA VAL A 85 12.30 -2.94 19.99
C VAL A 85 11.84 -1.48 20.06
N ILE A 86 10.86 -1.08 19.25
CA ILE A 86 10.38 0.31 19.23
C ILE A 86 9.74 0.70 20.56
N LEU A 87 8.94 -0.19 21.18
CA LEU A 87 8.35 0.05 22.50
C LEU A 87 9.40 0.15 23.61
N ALA A 88 10.52 -0.57 23.48
CA ALA A 88 11.60 -0.54 24.46
C ALA A 88 12.41 0.78 24.39
N PHE A 89 12.64 1.31 23.19
CA PHE A 89 13.51 2.48 22.98
C PHE A 89 12.78 3.82 22.88
N TYR A 90 11.47 3.81 22.60
CA TYR A 90 10.69 5.03 22.42
C TYR A 90 9.40 5.01 23.21
N SER A 91 8.99 6.17 23.71
CA SER A 91 7.70 6.38 24.36
C SER A 91 6.97 7.59 23.80
N GLY A 92 5.65 7.62 23.98
CA GLY A 92 4.81 8.77 23.67
C GLY A 92 4.53 8.99 22.18
N VAL A 93 4.71 10.21 21.71
CA VAL A 93 4.21 10.64 20.38
C VAL A 93 4.97 10.00 19.21
N LEU A 94 6.26 9.69 19.39
CA LEU A 94 7.10 9.12 18.33
C LEU A 94 6.71 7.69 17.98
N THR A 95 6.38 6.86 18.98
CA THR A 95 5.90 5.48 18.73
C THR A 95 4.56 5.50 18.01
N ILE A 96 3.64 6.37 18.42
CA ILE A 96 2.35 6.54 17.74
C ILE A 96 2.57 6.95 16.29
N LYS A 97 3.41 7.96 16.02
CA LYS A 97 3.73 8.38 14.64
C LYS A 97 4.31 7.22 13.82
N PHE A 98 5.22 6.43 14.39
CA PHE A 98 5.78 5.26 13.72
C PHE A 98 4.70 4.23 13.34
N TYR A 99 3.82 3.86 14.26
CA TYR A 99 2.76 2.88 13.98
C TYR A 99 1.76 3.40 12.94
N VAL A 100 1.43 4.69 12.98
CA VAL A 100 0.52 5.31 12.00
C VAL A 100 1.18 5.34 10.61
N VAL A 101 2.45 5.71 10.48
CA VAL A 101 3.17 5.72 9.19
C VAL A 101 3.42 4.30 8.65
N SER A 102 3.79 3.35 9.51
CA SER A 102 4.00 1.95 9.07
C SER A 102 2.68 1.30 8.64
N SER A 103 1.58 1.50 9.39
CA SER A 103 0.27 0.97 9.02
C SER A 103 -0.29 1.59 7.74
N SER A 104 -0.11 2.90 7.48
CA SER A 104 -0.52 3.51 6.22
C SER A 104 0.19 2.87 5.02
N ASN A 105 1.51 2.69 5.11
CA ASN A 105 2.29 2.06 4.05
C ASN A 105 1.89 0.59 3.82
N LEU A 106 1.66 -0.18 4.89
CA LEU A 106 1.18 -1.57 4.77
C LEU A 106 -0.20 -1.65 4.10
N LEU A 107 -1.13 -0.75 4.45
CA LEU A 107 -2.44 -0.66 3.80
C LEU A 107 -2.32 -0.33 2.31
N LEU A 108 -1.43 0.59 1.95
CA LEU A 108 -1.15 0.95 0.56
C LEU A 108 -0.60 -0.25 -0.25
N ILE A 109 0.31 -1.03 0.34
CA ILE A 109 0.86 -2.26 -0.27
C ILE A 109 -0.25 -3.29 -0.50
N ILE A 110 -1.12 -3.52 0.49
CA ILE A 110 -2.27 -4.43 0.36
C ILE A 110 -3.22 -3.95 -0.75
N CYS A 111 -3.50 -2.65 -0.80
CA CYS A 111 -4.32 -2.03 -1.83
C CYS A 111 -3.71 -2.26 -3.22
N TRP A 112 -2.42 -2.00 -3.39
CA TRP A 112 -1.74 -2.25 -4.65
C TRP A 112 -1.75 -3.74 -5.05
N HIS A 113 -1.48 -4.64 -4.10
CA HIS A 113 -1.46 -6.08 -4.37
C HIS A 113 -2.84 -6.56 -4.88
N THR A 114 -3.92 -6.10 -4.25
CA THR A 114 -5.30 -6.52 -4.57
C THR A 114 -5.95 -5.76 -5.73
N SER A 115 -5.34 -4.68 -6.21
CA SER A 115 -5.86 -3.80 -7.27
C SER A 115 -6.33 -4.50 -8.54
N LEU A 116 -5.61 -5.52 -9.02
CA LEU A 116 -5.90 -6.23 -10.27
C LEU A 116 -6.65 -7.56 -10.10
N SER A 117 -6.96 -7.96 -8.87
CA SER A 117 -7.63 -9.24 -8.60
C SER A 117 -9.01 -9.33 -9.27
N LEU A 118 -9.38 -10.53 -9.73
CA LEU A 118 -10.73 -10.82 -10.27
C LEU A 118 -11.70 -11.36 -9.21
N TYR A 119 -11.20 -11.76 -8.04
CA TYR A 119 -12.01 -12.33 -6.97
C TYR A 119 -12.78 -11.26 -6.19
N LYS A 120 -14.07 -11.48 -5.92
CA LYS A 120 -14.94 -10.55 -5.17
C LYS A 120 -14.36 -10.19 -3.80
N ASN A 121 -13.90 -11.19 -3.04
CA ASN A 121 -13.38 -10.98 -1.69
C ASN A 121 -12.14 -10.08 -1.69
N LYS A 122 -11.20 -10.32 -2.62
CA LYS A 122 -10.00 -9.50 -2.78
C LYS A 122 -10.34 -8.07 -3.22
N LYS A 123 -11.46 -7.85 -3.91
CA LYS A 123 -11.94 -6.51 -4.25
C LYS A 123 -12.48 -5.74 -3.05
N ILE A 124 -13.16 -6.41 -2.14
CA ILE A 124 -13.58 -5.79 -0.88
C ILE A 124 -12.33 -5.34 -0.10
N ILE A 125 -11.30 -6.20 -0.02
CA ILE A 125 -10.02 -5.87 0.60
C ILE A 125 -9.36 -4.65 -0.08
N PHE A 126 -9.39 -4.55 -1.41
CA PHE A 126 -8.90 -3.38 -2.15
C PHE A 126 -9.58 -2.07 -1.70
N PHE A 127 -10.91 -2.06 -1.62
CA PHE A 127 -11.65 -0.86 -1.19
C PHE A 127 -11.39 -0.50 0.27
N ILE A 128 -11.45 -1.49 1.17
CA ILE A 128 -11.23 -1.27 2.61
C ILE A 128 -9.80 -0.76 2.86
N SER A 129 -8.80 -1.36 2.21
CA SER A 129 -7.40 -0.93 2.36
C SER A 129 -7.16 0.47 1.78
N GLY A 130 -7.77 0.81 0.64
CA GLY A 130 -7.71 2.15 0.07
C GLY A 130 -8.35 3.22 0.97
N ILE A 131 -9.55 2.96 1.50
CA ILE A 131 -10.22 3.88 2.42
C ILE A 131 -9.44 4.00 3.74
N GLY A 132 -8.99 2.87 4.29
CA GLY A 132 -8.18 2.84 5.51
C GLY A 132 -6.90 3.65 5.35
N TYR A 133 -6.22 3.51 4.20
CA TYR A 133 -5.04 4.32 3.87
C TYR A 133 -5.34 5.82 3.99
N PHE A 134 -6.41 6.32 3.38
CA PHE A 134 -6.77 7.75 3.47
C PHE A 134 -7.10 8.19 4.90
N ILE A 135 -7.85 7.38 5.66
CA ILE A 135 -8.22 7.70 7.05
C ILE A 135 -6.96 7.85 7.92
N VAL A 136 -6.05 6.86 7.85
CA VAL A 136 -4.79 6.87 8.61
C VAL A 136 -3.92 8.06 8.19
N ASN A 137 -3.86 8.35 6.88
CA ASN A 137 -3.07 9.46 6.37
C ASN A 137 -3.65 10.85 6.70
N ILE A 138 -4.95 10.98 6.97
CA ILE A 138 -5.54 12.22 7.50
C ILE A 138 -5.06 12.46 8.94
N LEU A 139 -4.92 11.41 9.75
CA LEU A 139 -4.40 11.53 11.12
C LEU A 139 -2.92 11.98 11.13
N ILE A 140 -2.10 11.48 10.22
CA ILE A 140 -0.70 11.93 10.05
C ILE A 140 -0.67 13.42 9.69
N TRP A 141 -1.57 13.81 8.79
CA TRP A 141 -1.62 15.15 8.19
C TRP A 141 -1.94 16.26 9.20
N LEU A 142 -2.82 16.00 10.17
CA LEU A 142 -3.12 16.95 11.26
C LEU A 142 -1.91 17.22 12.16
N ASN A 143 -0.94 16.30 12.21
CA ASN A 143 0.19 16.36 13.13
C ASN A 143 1.49 16.89 12.48
N SER A 144 1.46 17.21 11.17
CA SER A 144 2.64 17.55 10.36
C SER A 144 2.68 19.01 9.86
N ILE A 145 1.98 19.94 10.53
CA ILE A 145 1.85 21.36 10.14
C ILE A 145 3.20 22.10 10.04
N LEU A 146 4.27 21.55 10.61
CA LEU A 146 5.58 22.20 10.75
C LEU A 146 6.42 22.28 9.46
N PHE A 147 6.10 21.53 8.39
CA PHE A 147 6.89 21.55 7.14
C PHE A 147 6.02 21.76 5.88
N PRO A 148 5.87 23.00 5.39
CA PRO A 148 4.95 23.33 4.30
C PRO A 148 5.32 22.70 2.95
N TYR A 149 6.59 22.37 2.69
CA TYR A 149 6.99 21.70 1.43
C TYR A 149 6.68 20.20 1.44
N LEU A 150 6.89 19.51 2.58
CA LEU A 150 6.51 18.11 2.76
C LEU A 150 5.00 17.91 2.70
N TYR A 151 4.26 18.95 3.08
CA TYR A 151 2.82 18.98 2.99
C TYR A 151 2.33 18.87 1.53
N ILE A 152 2.87 19.68 0.62
CA ILE A 152 2.44 19.72 -0.79
C ILE A 152 2.75 18.39 -1.47
N THR A 153 3.95 17.87 -1.23
CA THR A 153 4.40 16.58 -1.80
C THR A 153 3.53 15.42 -1.29
N ASN A 154 3.22 15.39 0.01
CA ASN A 154 2.34 14.37 0.58
C ASN A 154 0.89 14.46 0.02
N LEU A 155 0.38 15.68 -0.18
CA LEU A 155 -0.93 15.88 -0.81
C LEU A 155 -0.95 15.38 -2.25
N LEU A 156 0.12 15.63 -3.01
CA LEU A 156 0.26 15.14 -4.39
C LEU A 156 0.27 13.61 -4.44
N LEU A 157 0.99 12.94 -3.53
CA LEU A 157 0.97 11.47 -3.44
C LEU A 157 -0.41 10.91 -3.16
N LYS A 158 -1.15 11.51 -2.22
CA LYS A 158 -2.53 11.11 -1.91
C LYS A 158 -3.42 11.25 -3.13
N LEU A 159 -3.29 12.35 -3.88
CA LEU A 159 -4.03 12.54 -5.14
C LEU A 159 -3.66 11.48 -6.18
N MET A 160 -2.39 11.11 -6.32
CA MET A 160 -1.97 10.04 -7.23
C MET A 160 -2.60 8.69 -6.88
N VAL A 161 -2.63 8.32 -5.59
CA VAL A 161 -3.29 7.10 -5.12
C VAL A 161 -4.78 7.15 -5.44
N LEU A 162 -5.43 8.28 -5.19
CA LEU A 162 -6.86 8.49 -5.42
C LEU A 162 -7.21 8.37 -6.92
N LEU A 163 -6.41 9.00 -7.79
CA LEU A 163 -6.52 8.87 -9.25
C LEU A 163 -6.32 7.42 -9.70
N GLY A 164 -5.33 6.72 -9.14
CA GLY A 164 -5.07 5.32 -9.43
C GLY A 164 -6.27 4.42 -9.09
N ILE A 165 -6.85 4.61 -7.90
CA ILE A 165 -8.05 3.90 -7.45
C ILE A 165 -9.25 4.22 -8.36
N PHE A 166 -9.48 5.50 -8.69
CA PHE A 166 -10.58 5.88 -9.59
C PHE A 166 -10.46 5.27 -10.97
N LEU A 167 -9.25 5.27 -11.57
CA LEU A 167 -9.01 4.65 -12.88
C LEU A 167 -9.37 3.16 -12.87
N ILE A 168 -8.98 2.44 -11.81
CA ILE A 168 -9.30 1.02 -11.64
C ILE A 168 -10.82 0.83 -11.55
N ILE A 169 -11.51 1.62 -10.73
CA ILE A 169 -12.96 1.50 -10.51
C ILE A 169 -13.73 1.79 -11.81
N ILE A 170 -13.40 2.89 -12.49
CA ILE A 170 -14.08 3.30 -13.72
C ILE A 170 -13.89 2.22 -14.81
N ALA A 171 -12.65 1.74 -14.98
CA ALA A 171 -12.36 0.68 -15.93
C ALA A 171 -13.16 -0.60 -15.62
N GLU A 172 -13.28 -0.97 -14.34
CA GLU A 172 -14.05 -2.15 -13.93
C GLU A 172 -15.55 -2.00 -14.13
N LEU A 173 -16.11 -0.83 -13.84
CA LEU A 173 -17.53 -0.55 -14.09
C LEU A 173 -17.86 -0.66 -15.58
N ILE A 174 -17.00 -0.12 -16.45
CA ILE A 174 -17.18 -0.19 -17.90
C ILE A 174 -17.07 -1.65 -18.38
N MET A 175 -16.04 -2.39 -17.95
CA MET A 175 -15.85 -3.79 -18.34
C MET A 175 -16.99 -4.69 -17.87
N LYS A 176 -17.54 -4.44 -16.67
CA LYS A 176 -18.74 -5.15 -16.18
C LYS A 176 -19.98 -4.84 -16.99
N LYS A 177 -20.25 -3.54 -17.25
CA LYS A 177 -21.40 -3.13 -18.06
C LYS A 177 -21.38 -3.77 -19.46
N LYS A 178 -20.19 -3.92 -20.04
CA LYS A 178 -19.98 -4.56 -21.35
C LYS A 178 -19.88 -6.10 -21.28
N GLY A 179 -19.97 -6.70 -20.09
CA GLY A 179 -19.90 -8.15 -19.89
C GLY A 179 -18.51 -8.78 -20.06
N TRP A 180 -17.45 -7.98 -20.15
CA TRP A 180 -16.08 -8.44 -20.39
C TRP A 180 -15.35 -8.87 -19.12
N LEU A 181 -15.87 -8.51 -17.95
CA LEU A 181 -15.33 -8.89 -16.67
C LEU A 181 -16.44 -9.51 -15.82
N LYS A 182 -16.30 -10.81 -15.55
CA LYS A 182 -17.10 -11.51 -14.54
C LYS A 182 -16.19 -11.76 -13.35
N TYR A 183 -16.67 -11.40 -12.16
CA TYR A 183 -15.97 -11.80 -10.94
C TYR A 183 -16.18 -13.29 -10.69
N LEU A 184 -15.08 -13.96 -10.36
CA LEU A 184 -15.06 -15.29 -9.75
C LEU A 184 -15.38 -15.12 -8.25
#